data_AF-A0A5P1F6K1-F1
#
_entry.id   AF-A0A5P1F6K1-F1
#
_cell.length_a   1.000
_cell.length_b   1.000
_cell.length_c   1.000
_cell.angle_alpha   90.00
_cell.angle_beta   90.00
_cell.angle_gamma   90.00
#
_symmetry.space_group_name_H-M   'P 1'
#
loop_
_entity.id
_entity.type
_entity.pdbx_description
1 polymer ?
#
loop_
_entity_poly.entity_id
_entity_poly.type
_entity_poly.pdbx_seq_one_letter_code
_entity_poly.pdbx_strand_id
1 'polypeptide(L)'
;MDALKIVPEGVAVSRSKWILNEGYITIQYKEDDSKKQRRRFLTQFFSPIFLQAFSITFFGEWGDKSQIATIGLAADANPFGVVLGGILGQALCTTAAVLGGKSLASQISEKMVALSSGLLFLVFGLQSLLATIGGS
;
A
#
# COMPACT_ATOMS: atom_id res chain seq x y z
N MET A 1 -61.77 8.43 -11.77
CA MET A 1 -60.86 8.07 -12.88
C MET A 1 -59.45 8.23 -12.34
N ASP A 2 -59.05 7.18 -11.64
CA ASP A 2 -58.02 7.18 -10.61
C ASP A 2 -56.61 7.11 -11.20
N ALA A 3 -55.81 8.15 -10.96
CA ALA A 3 -54.38 8.18 -11.26
C ALA A 3 -53.54 7.41 -10.22
N LEU A 4 -54.10 6.36 -9.62
CA LEU A 4 -53.50 5.59 -8.53
C LEU A 4 -53.48 4.08 -8.85
N LYS A 5 -53.04 3.73 -10.05
CA LYS A 5 -52.87 2.33 -10.49
C LYS A 5 -51.46 2.01 -11.01
N ILE A 6 -50.45 2.77 -10.58
CA ILE A 6 -49.06 2.59 -11.02
C ILE A 6 -48.07 2.48 -9.86
N VAL A 7 -48.54 2.22 -8.64
CA VAL A 7 -47.67 2.02 -7.47
C VAL A 7 -47.60 0.52 -7.17
N PRO A 8 -46.43 -0.13 -7.24
CA PRO A 8 -46.30 -1.54 -6.89
C PRO A 8 -46.57 -1.77 -5.40
N GLU A 9 -47.34 -2.82 -5.09
CA GLU A 9 -47.69 -3.29 -3.75
C GLU A 9 -46.40 -3.62 -2.96
N GLY A 10 -45.99 -2.71 -2.08
CA GLY A 10 -44.76 -2.85 -1.27
C GLY A 10 -44.05 -1.53 -0.91
N VAL A 11 -44.48 -0.38 -1.46
CA VAL A 11 -43.89 0.93 -1.16
C VAL A 11 -44.68 1.66 -0.07
N ALA A 12 -44.06 1.87 1.11
CA ALA A 12 -44.65 2.65 2.19
C ALA A 12 -44.56 4.16 1.89
N VAL A 13 -45.72 4.82 1.75
CA VAL A 13 -45.82 6.27 1.52
C VAL A 13 -45.96 6.98 2.86
N SER A 14 -44.89 7.64 3.31
CA SER A 14 -44.91 8.48 4.52
C SER A 14 -45.49 9.85 4.20
N ARG A 15 -46.54 10.25 4.92
CA ARG A 15 -47.35 11.45 4.65
C ARG A 15 -47.20 12.47 5.78
N SER A 16 -46.03 13.07 5.94
CA SER A 16 -45.85 14.27 6.77
C SER A 16 -45.79 15.50 5.87
N LYS A 17 -46.68 16.45 6.13
CA LYS A 17 -47.15 17.44 5.17
C LYS A 17 -46.58 18.83 5.47
N TRP A 18 -46.12 19.48 4.39
CA TRP A 18 -46.08 20.91 4.09
C TRP A 18 -44.80 21.71 4.31
N ILE A 19 -44.49 22.49 3.27
CA ILE A 19 -43.52 23.59 3.11
C ILE A 19 -42.22 23.18 2.37
N LEU A 20 -41.89 23.96 1.31
CA LEU A 20 -40.85 23.81 0.26
C LEU A 20 -41.34 22.98 -0.95
N ASN A 21 -42.01 23.60 -1.94
CA ASN A 21 -41.50 24.43 -3.04
C ASN A 21 -40.47 23.73 -3.96
N GLU A 22 -40.87 23.62 -5.22
CA GLU A 22 -40.17 23.16 -6.43
C GLU A 22 -39.46 21.78 -6.44
N GLY A 23 -40.02 20.88 -7.25
CA GLY A 23 -39.26 20.11 -8.24
C GLY A 23 -38.11 19.23 -7.77
N TYR A 24 -38.38 18.08 -7.17
CA TYR A 24 -37.50 16.91 -7.28
C TYR A 24 -38.20 15.66 -6.72
N ILE A 25 -38.38 14.64 -7.55
CA ILE A 25 -38.76 13.30 -7.09
C ILE A 25 -37.48 12.66 -6.58
N THR A 26 -37.22 12.68 -5.27
CA THR A 26 -36.11 11.89 -4.73
C THR A 26 -36.55 10.43 -4.65
N ILE A 27 -36.12 9.62 -5.60
CA ILE A 27 -36.24 8.17 -5.50
C ILE A 27 -35.18 7.70 -4.49
N GLN A 28 -35.58 7.51 -3.24
CA GLN A 28 -34.72 6.92 -2.21
C GLN A 28 -34.74 5.40 -2.35
N TYR A 29 -33.78 4.88 -3.11
CA TYR A 29 -33.55 3.46 -3.32
C TYR A 29 -32.84 2.88 -2.09
N LYS A 30 -33.47 1.93 -1.38
CA LYS A 30 -32.88 1.22 -0.24
C LYS A 30 -32.26 -0.08 -0.74
N GLU A 31 -30.94 -0.11 -0.93
CA GLU A 31 -30.25 -1.34 -1.33
C GLU A 31 -28.96 -1.60 -0.52
N ASP A 32 -29.05 -2.68 0.28
CA ASP A 32 -28.01 -3.64 0.65
C ASP A 32 -26.85 -3.16 1.56
N ASP A 33 -27.12 -3.19 2.87
CA ASP A 33 -26.12 -2.98 3.96
C ASP A 33 -24.98 -4.02 3.96
N SER A 34 -25.16 -5.22 3.38
CA SER A 34 -24.11 -6.25 3.28
C SER A 34 -23.07 -5.90 2.21
N LYS A 35 -23.51 -5.38 1.06
CA LYS A 35 -22.63 -4.83 0.02
C LYS A 35 -21.88 -3.59 0.52
N LYS A 36 -22.47 -2.79 1.42
CA LYS A 36 -21.83 -1.59 2.00
C LYS A 36 -20.73 -1.94 3.01
N GLN A 37 -20.96 -2.90 3.90
CA GLN A 37 -19.96 -3.37 4.85
C GLN A 37 -18.79 -4.06 4.14
N ARG A 38 -19.08 -4.91 3.15
CA ARG A 38 -18.05 -5.55 2.32
C ARG A 38 -17.24 -4.54 1.51
N ARG A 39 -17.89 -3.50 0.95
CA ARG A 39 -17.17 -2.42 0.27
C ARG A 39 -16.25 -1.65 1.21
N ARG A 40 -16.65 -1.34 2.44
CA ARG A 40 -15.77 -0.66 3.42
C ARG A 40 -14.55 -1.51 3.80
N PHE A 41 -14.74 -2.81 3.97
CA PHE A 41 -13.64 -3.73 4.29
C PHE A 41 -12.68 -3.89 3.11
N LEU A 42 -13.24 -4.04 1.90
CA LEU A 42 -12.45 -4.12 0.68
C LEU A 42 -11.76 -2.80 0.35
N THR A 43 -12.37 -1.63 0.52
CA THR A 43 -11.68 -0.34 0.32
C THR A 43 -10.61 -0.06 1.37
N GLN A 44 -10.71 -0.68 2.55
CA GLN A 44 -9.70 -0.58 3.60
C GLN A 44 -8.48 -1.46 3.28
N PHE A 45 -8.70 -2.72 2.89
CA PHE A 45 -7.63 -3.65 2.51
C PHE A 45 -7.07 -3.36 1.11
N PHE A 46 -7.92 -3.01 0.17
CA PHE A 46 -7.58 -2.57 -1.18
C PHE A 46 -7.56 -1.04 -1.27
N SER A 47 -6.98 -0.39 -0.26
CA SER A 47 -6.63 1.02 -0.40
C SER A 47 -5.65 1.14 -1.57
N PRO A 48 -5.78 2.15 -2.46
CA PRO A 48 -4.87 2.35 -3.58
C PRO A 48 -3.40 2.40 -3.13
N ILE A 49 -3.16 2.91 -1.93
CA ILE A 49 -1.83 3.00 -1.32
C ILE A 49 -1.27 1.62 -0.96
N PHE A 50 -2.12 0.74 -0.41
CA PHE A 50 -1.73 -0.64 -0.10
C PHE A 50 -1.44 -1.42 -1.39
N LEU A 51 -2.31 -1.32 -2.40
CA LEU A 51 -2.08 -2.01 -3.67
C LEU A 51 -0.84 -1.50 -4.39
N GLN A 52 -0.56 -0.21 -4.31
CA GLN A 52 0.63 0.37 -4.90
C GLN A 52 1.90 -0.11 -4.21
N ALA A 53 1.96 -0.04 -2.87
CA ALA A 53 3.10 -0.53 -2.10
C ALA A 53 3.27 -2.05 -2.24
N PHE A 54 2.16 -2.79 -2.21
CA PHE A 54 2.14 -4.23 -2.46
C PHE A 54 2.61 -4.53 -3.87
N SER A 55 2.12 -3.87 -4.92
CA SER A 55 2.54 -4.16 -6.30
C SER A 55 4.00 -3.83 -6.53
N ILE A 56 4.52 -2.70 -6.02
CA ILE A 56 5.93 -2.34 -6.15
C ILE A 56 6.82 -3.38 -5.46
N THR A 57 6.47 -3.79 -4.25
CA THR A 57 7.23 -4.79 -3.49
C THR A 57 7.09 -6.17 -4.11
N PHE A 58 5.87 -6.55 -4.49
CA PHE A 58 5.54 -7.84 -5.07
C PHE A 58 6.23 -8.00 -6.41
N PHE A 59 6.15 -7.05 -7.34
CA PHE A 59 6.89 -7.12 -8.61
C PHE A 59 8.41 -6.99 -8.43
N GLY A 60 8.86 -6.24 -7.42
CA GLY A 60 10.29 -6.14 -7.09
C GLY A 60 10.86 -7.44 -6.52
N GLU A 61 10.06 -8.23 -5.81
CA GLU A 61 10.45 -9.53 -5.26
C GLU A 61 9.92 -10.73 -6.06
N TRP A 62 9.01 -10.51 -7.02
CA TRP A 62 8.50 -11.55 -7.90
C TRP A 62 9.56 -11.92 -8.89
N GLY A 63 10.28 -12.99 -8.53
CA GLY A 63 11.31 -13.57 -9.37
C GLY A 63 12.71 -13.04 -9.11
N ASP A 64 13.00 -12.44 -7.94
CA ASP A 64 14.38 -12.04 -7.61
C ASP A 64 14.80 -12.32 -6.16
N LYS A 65 16.11 -12.60 -6.03
CA LYS A 65 17.00 -12.71 -4.86
C LYS A 65 16.57 -13.46 -3.61
N SER A 66 15.41 -13.16 -3.01
CA SER A 66 14.99 -13.79 -1.75
C SER A 66 14.69 -15.28 -1.92
N GLN A 67 14.16 -15.69 -3.07
CA GLN A 67 13.94 -17.10 -3.40
C GLN A 67 15.27 -17.86 -3.58
N ILE A 68 16.25 -17.29 -4.31
CA ILE A 68 17.58 -17.89 -4.50
C ILE A 68 18.38 -17.93 -3.19
N ALA A 69 18.31 -16.86 -2.38
CA ALA A 69 18.95 -16.80 -1.07
C ALA A 69 18.34 -17.80 -0.09
N THR A 70 17.01 -17.96 -0.11
CA THR A 70 16.32 -18.95 0.73
C THR A 70 16.65 -20.37 0.26
N ILE A 71 16.73 -20.65 -1.04
CA ILE A 71 17.16 -21.95 -1.57
C ILE A 71 18.63 -22.24 -1.20
N GLY A 72 19.53 -21.26 -1.32
CA GLY A 72 20.94 -21.40 -0.97
C GLY A 72 21.18 -21.62 0.53
N LEU A 73 20.45 -20.92 1.40
CA LEU A 73 20.50 -21.11 2.85
C LEU A 73 19.72 -22.34 3.32
N ALA A 74 18.63 -22.73 2.66
CA ALA A 74 17.89 -23.98 2.97
C ALA A 74 18.64 -25.23 2.50
N ALA A 75 19.54 -25.11 1.54
CA ALA A 75 20.44 -26.20 1.13
C ALA A 75 21.54 -26.47 2.17
N ASP A 76 21.90 -25.48 2.99
CA ASP A 76 22.96 -25.56 4.00
C ASP A 76 22.42 -25.65 5.46
N ALA A 77 21.20 -25.16 5.72
CA ALA A 77 20.56 -25.09 7.03
C ALA A 77 19.04 -25.43 7.00
N ASN A 78 18.45 -25.64 8.17
CA ASN A 78 17.02 -25.99 8.29
C ASN A 78 16.13 -24.85 7.73
N PRO A 79 15.28 -25.10 6.71
CA PRO A 79 14.55 -24.06 5.96
C PRO A 79 13.69 -23.14 6.81
N PHE A 80 13.16 -23.63 7.93
CA PHE A 80 12.35 -22.83 8.85
C PHE A 80 13.15 -21.71 9.54
N GLY A 81 14.42 -21.96 9.88
CA GLY A 81 15.27 -20.97 10.53
C GLY A 81 15.62 -19.80 9.61
N VAL A 82 15.77 -20.07 8.32
CA VAL A 82 16.10 -19.08 7.28
C VAL A 82 14.93 -18.12 7.06
N VAL A 83 13.71 -18.67 6.94
CA VAL A 83 12.50 -17.87 6.77
C VAL A 83 12.25 -16.99 7.99
N LEU A 84 12.35 -17.56 9.20
CA LEU A 84 12.19 -16.80 10.44
C LEU A 84 13.26 -15.71 10.59
N GLY A 85 14.52 -16.01 10.28
CA GLY A 85 15.60 -15.04 10.30
C GLY A 85 15.41 -13.90 9.30
N GLY A 86 14.95 -14.21 8.08
CA GLY A 86 14.65 -13.21 7.06
C GLY A 86 13.49 -12.29 7.46
N ILE A 87 12.40 -12.84 7.99
CA ILE A 87 11.26 -12.06 8.48
C ILE A 87 11.70 -11.15 9.64
N LEU A 88 12.43 -11.68 10.62
CA LEU A 88 12.91 -10.91 11.77
C LEU A 88 13.90 -9.82 11.35
N GLY A 89 14.84 -10.15 10.46
CA GLY A 89 15.81 -9.19 9.92
C GLY A 89 15.12 -8.04 9.18
N GLN A 90 14.15 -8.35 8.32
CA GLN A 90 13.42 -7.34 7.57
C GLN A 90 12.52 -6.48 8.46
N ALA A 91 11.86 -7.09 9.46
CA ALA A 91 11.06 -6.38 10.45
C ALA A 91 11.92 -5.42 11.29
N LEU A 92 13.09 -5.88 11.75
CA LEU A 92 14.05 -5.05 12.50
C LEU A 92 14.59 -3.91 11.65
N CYS A 93 15.02 -4.19 10.42
CA CYS A 93 15.51 -3.18 9.49
C CYS A 93 14.46 -2.11 9.22
N THR A 94 13.22 -2.52 8.92
CA THR A 94 12.10 -1.59 8.68
C THR A 94 11.79 -0.76 9.93
N THR A 95 11.77 -1.39 11.10
CA THR A 95 11.52 -0.67 12.37
C THR A 95 12.62 0.35 12.64
N ALA A 96 13.88 -0.02 12.45
CA ALA A 96 15.02 0.89 12.58
C ALA A 96 14.95 2.03 11.56
N ALA A 97 14.56 1.75 10.32
CA ALA A 97 14.38 2.75 9.27
C ALA A 97 13.24 3.73 9.57
N VAL A 98 12.14 3.27 10.17
CA VAL A 98 11.01 4.13 10.54
C VAL A 98 11.33 4.96 11.79
N LEU A 99 11.96 4.37 12.81
CA LEU A 99 12.39 5.10 14.01
C LEU A 99 13.50 6.10 13.68
N GLY A 100 14.50 5.65 12.92
CA GLY A 100 15.55 6.49 12.35
C GLY A 100 14.94 7.57 11.48
N GLY A 101 14.08 7.22 10.53
CA GLY A 101 13.37 8.15 9.64
C GLY A 101 12.55 9.20 10.37
N LYS A 102 11.88 8.87 11.48
CA LYS A 102 11.17 9.85 12.33
C LYS A 102 12.14 10.79 13.04
N SER A 103 13.27 10.28 13.52
CA SER A 103 14.32 11.09 14.17
C SER A 103 15.04 11.99 13.15
N LEU A 104 15.35 11.43 11.97
CA LEU A 104 15.91 12.09 10.80
C LEU A 104 14.94 13.12 10.22
N ALA A 105 13.63 12.87 10.18
CA ALA A 105 12.67 13.86 9.69
C ALA A 105 12.65 15.14 10.54
N SER A 106 13.05 15.07 11.82
CA SER A 106 13.16 16.25 12.68
C SER A 106 14.52 16.96 12.62
N GLN A 107 15.57 16.29 12.14
CA GLN A 107 16.97 16.78 12.20
C GLN A 107 17.68 16.81 10.84
N ILE A 108 17.15 16.15 9.81
CA ILE A 108 17.80 15.94 8.53
C ILE A 108 17.09 16.77 7.46
N SER A 109 17.78 17.86 7.10
CA SER A 109 17.56 18.52 5.81
C SER A 109 17.83 17.48 4.73
N GLU A 110 16.90 17.28 3.79
CA GLU A 110 17.07 16.42 2.60
C GLU A 110 18.45 16.59 1.93
N LYS A 111 19.05 17.76 2.10
CA LYS A 111 20.41 18.12 1.69
C LYS A 111 21.51 17.21 2.24
N MET A 112 21.47 16.78 3.51
CA MET A 112 22.52 15.90 4.06
C MET A 112 22.46 14.50 3.46
N VAL A 113 21.24 13.98 3.26
CA VAL A 113 21.06 12.66 2.63
C VAL A 113 21.51 12.72 1.17
N ALA A 114 21.12 13.76 0.43
CA ALA A 114 21.55 13.97 -0.95
C ALA A 114 23.07 14.19 -1.08
N LEU A 115 23.68 14.91 -0.14
CA LEU A 115 25.14 15.10 -0.12
C LEU A 115 25.86 13.78 0.16
N SER A 116 25.36 12.99 1.12
CA SER A 116 25.96 11.69 1.46
C SER A 116 25.89 10.69 0.31
N SER A 117 24.76 10.61 -0.39
CA SER A 117 24.59 9.73 -1.54
C SER A 117 25.44 10.20 -2.72
N GLY A 118 25.52 11.50 -2.98
CA GLY A 118 26.40 12.08 -3.99
C GLY A 118 27.89 11.81 -3.69
N LEU A 119 28.30 11.92 -2.43
CA LEU A 119 29.67 11.61 -2.02
C LEU A 119 29.99 10.11 -2.18
N LEU A 120 29.09 9.23 -1.73
CA LEU A 120 29.23 7.79 -1.92
C LEU A 120 29.29 7.42 -3.40
N PHE A 121 28.45 8.05 -4.22
CA PHE A 121 28.45 7.85 -5.67
C PHE A 121 29.77 8.27 -6.31
N LEU A 122 30.34 9.41 -5.89
CA LEU A 122 31.67 9.82 -6.33
C LEU A 122 32.74 8.81 -5.91
N VAL A 123 32.73 8.34 -4.66
CA VAL A 123 33.71 7.36 -4.17
C VAL A 123 33.61 6.05 -4.95
N PHE A 124 32.42 5.51 -5.14
CA PHE A 124 32.23 4.28 -5.92
C PHE A 124 32.54 4.47 -7.40
N GLY A 125 32.19 5.62 -7.98
CA GLY A 125 32.52 5.97 -9.36
C GLY A 125 34.03 6.05 -9.57
N LEU A 126 34.75 6.68 -8.66
CA LEU A 126 36.21 6.76 -8.69
C LEU A 126 36.84 5.39 -8.49
N GLN A 127 36.35 4.59 -7.54
CA GLN A 127 36.84 3.24 -7.31
C GLN A 127 36.64 2.36 -8.54
N SER A 128 35.47 2.44 -9.18
CA SER A 128 35.18 1.74 -10.43
C SER A 128 36.10 2.19 -11.56
N LEU A 129 36.33 3.50 -11.69
CA LEU A 129 37.26 4.04 -12.69
C LEU A 129 38.70 3.59 -12.45
N LEU A 130 39.18 3.68 -11.20
CA LEU A 130 40.51 3.22 -10.80
C LEU A 130 40.68 1.71 -11.01
N ALA A 131 39.66 0.91 -10.69
CA ALA A 131 39.65 -0.53 -10.95
C ALA A 131 39.72 -0.84 -12.45
N THR A 132 39.03 -0.06 -13.28
CA THR A 132 39.06 -0.19 -14.74
C THR A 132 40.44 0.16 -15.32
N ILE A 133 41.08 1.24 -14.86
CA ILE A 133 42.38 1.67 -15.40
C ILE A 133 43.56 0.87 -14.82
N GLY A 134 43.44 0.35 -13.59
CA GLY A 134 44.49 -0.41 -12.90
C GLY A 134 44.45 -1.91 -13.15
N GLY A 135 43.36 -2.41 -13.73
CA GLY A 135 43.21 -3.81 -14.16
C GLY A 135 43.70 -4.10 -15.58
N SER A 136 44.64 -3.29 -16.10
CA SER A 136 45.32 -3.50 -17.39
C SER A 136 46.66 -4.21 -17.21
#